data_AF-A0A9X7TM66-F1
#
_entry.id   AF-A0A9X7TM66-F1
#
_cell.length_a   1.000
_cell.length_b   1.000
_cell.length_c   1.000
_cell.angle_alpha   90.00
_cell.angle_beta   90.00
_cell.angle_gamma   90.00
#
_symmetry.space_group_name_H-M   'P 1'
#
loop_
_entity.id
_entity.type
_entity.pdbx_description
1 polymer ?
#
loop_
_entity_poly.entity_id
_entity_poly.type
_entity_poly.pdbx_seq_one_letter_code
_entity_poly.pdbx_strand_id
1 'polypeptide(L)'
;MHISEINVESFRGLKIATKLKRVNIVVGENGSGKTSFLESIFMSALFQSDINDNDINTSLIYVLSSRGDILSAFSTLSDSKVRLDDVTTQFKKIDPYSIDVEINNEKIAEIRVKSGILTTETLSGQLFLPITRIIKRIGIRYSPLYISTFFDSSRNPERVYSIAKRKNRKIESNFEILQDEYGQFKLYYDRLPAYFMGRGLLKRELIRLALMSSDILLIDEIEDSLHPDLVMEVLNDIKSEKGVQVIFTTHVNEVVKMAVKVLDDSEAQVIYLSKAGYKTYKISEISELGKPLSWLGYV
;
A
#
# COMPACT_ATOMS: atom_id res chain seq x y z
N MET A 1 -1.46 -14.89 -6.58
CA MET A 1 -0.19 -14.81 -7.34
C MET A 1 0.85 -14.16 -6.46
N HIS A 2 2.14 -14.15 -6.83
CA HIS A 2 3.16 -13.40 -6.11
C HIS A 2 4.14 -12.80 -7.11
N ILE A 3 4.75 -11.67 -6.76
CA ILE A 3 5.83 -11.02 -7.51
C ILE A 3 7.14 -11.70 -7.09
N SER A 4 7.88 -12.28 -8.02
CA SER A 4 9.17 -12.91 -7.74
C SER A 4 10.31 -11.91 -7.78
N GLU A 5 10.27 -10.98 -8.74
CA GLU A 5 11.26 -9.93 -8.91
C GLU A 5 10.64 -8.57 -9.22
N ILE A 6 11.33 -7.53 -8.74
CA ILE A 6 10.96 -6.15 -8.98
C ILE A 6 12.16 -5.36 -9.50
N ASN A 7 11.93 -4.50 -10.48
CA ASN A 7 12.84 -3.43 -10.85
C ASN A 7 12.09 -2.10 -10.91
N VAL A 8 12.50 -1.13 -10.11
CA VAL A 8 11.97 0.24 -10.07
C VAL A 8 13.04 1.18 -10.58
N GLU A 9 12.68 1.99 -11.58
CA GLU A 9 13.52 3.02 -12.17
C GLU A 9 12.79 4.36 -12.07
N SER A 10 13.38 5.29 -11.32
CA SER A 10 12.98 6.70 -11.21
C SER A 10 11.60 6.98 -10.60
N PHE A 11 10.89 6.00 -10.02
CA PHE A 11 9.62 6.25 -9.33
C PHE A 11 9.86 7.12 -8.08
N ARG A 12 9.54 8.41 -8.15
CA ARG A 12 9.90 9.41 -7.13
C ARG A 12 11.40 9.41 -6.81
N GLY A 13 12.24 9.18 -7.82
CA GLY A 13 13.71 9.07 -7.69
C GLY A 13 14.22 7.75 -7.10
N LEU A 14 13.34 6.79 -6.77
CA LEU A 14 13.73 5.48 -6.27
C LEU A 14 14.36 4.63 -7.39
N LYS A 15 15.45 3.93 -7.06
CA LYS A 15 16.09 2.95 -7.94
C LYS A 15 16.42 1.67 -7.17
N ILE A 16 15.74 0.57 -7.50
CA ILE A 16 15.91 -0.72 -6.81
C ILE A 16 15.60 -1.88 -7.74
N ALA A 17 16.46 -2.90 -7.76
CA ALA A 17 16.25 -4.15 -8.48
C ALA A 17 16.50 -5.35 -7.56
N THR A 18 15.44 -6.00 -7.08
CA THR A 18 15.58 -7.07 -6.08
C THR A 18 14.58 -8.19 -6.31
N LYS A 19 14.88 -9.36 -5.77
CA LYS A 19 13.90 -10.43 -5.62
C LYS A 19 13.01 -10.14 -4.41
N LEU A 20 11.78 -10.60 -4.46
CA LEU A 20 10.82 -10.55 -3.36
C LEU A 20 10.54 -11.96 -2.86
N LYS A 21 10.36 -12.09 -1.55
CA LYS A 21 9.83 -13.31 -0.92
C LYS A 21 8.35 -13.17 -0.64
N ARG A 22 7.75 -14.16 0.04
CA ARG A 22 6.36 -14.06 0.52
C ARG A 22 6.19 -12.88 1.48
N VAL A 23 7.13 -12.68 2.40
CA VAL A 23 7.13 -11.54 3.32
C VAL A 23 8.39 -10.69 3.14
N ASN A 24 8.21 -9.39 2.93
CA ASN A 24 9.31 -8.45 2.73
C ASN A 24 9.18 -7.31 3.74
N ILE A 25 10.14 -7.22 4.65
CA ILE A 25 10.19 -6.18 5.69
C ILE A 25 11.10 -5.06 5.20
N VAL A 26 10.53 -3.89 4.94
CA VAL A 26 11.25 -2.75 4.38
C VAL A 26 11.61 -1.78 5.50
N VAL A 27 12.90 -1.62 5.75
CA VAL A 27 13.45 -0.80 6.85
C VAL A 27 14.38 0.27 6.29
N GLY A 28 14.62 1.32 7.06
CA GLY A 28 15.47 2.43 6.62
C GLY A 28 15.09 3.73 7.30
N GLU A 29 15.95 4.74 7.17
CA GLU A 29 15.72 6.07 7.77
C GLU A 29 14.46 6.75 7.20
N ASN A 30 14.00 7.81 7.86
CA ASN A 30 12.94 8.64 7.30
C ASN A 30 13.41 9.30 6.00
N GLY A 31 12.57 9.26 4.97
CA GLY A 31 12.92 9.76 3.63
C GLY A 31 13.84 8.84 2.81
N SER A 32 14.14 7.62 3.26
CA SER A 32 14.93 6.62 2.48
C SER A 32 14.19 6.04 1.27
N GLY A 33 12.90 6.31 1.11
CA GLY A 33 12.10 5.82 -0.02
C GLY A 33 11.20 4.61 0.28
N LYS A 34 11.03 4.20 1.55
CA LYS A 34 10.17 3.08 1.96
C LYS A 34 8.74 3.17 1.41
N THR A 35 8.04 4.27 1.68
CA THR A 35 6.70 4.52 1.14
C THR A 35 6.70 4.54 -0.39
N SER A 36 7.70 5.17 -1.02
CA SER A 36 7.81 5.18 -2.49
C SER A 36 8.00 3.78 -3.08
N PHE A 37 8.69 2.89 -2.38
CA PHE A 37 8.85 1.50 -2.79
C PHE A 37 7.52 0.75 -2.76
N LEU A 38 6.76 0.85 -1.67
CA LEU A 38 5.42 0.26 -1.58
C LEU A 38 4.48 0.84 -2.64
N GLU A 39 4.44 2.16 -2.80
CA GLU A 39 3.58 2.82 -3.79
C GLU A 39 3.93 2.41 -5.23
N SER A 40 5.21 2.24 -5.55
CA SER A 40 5.64 1.79 -6.88
C SER A 40 5.09 0.41 -7.21
N ILE A 41 5.15 -0.51 -6.24
CA ILE A 41 4.57 -1.86 -6.36
C ILE A 41 3.06 -1.77 -6.47
N PHE A 42 2.42 -1.05 -5.54
CA PHE A 42 0.97 -0.94 -5.47
C PHE A 42 0.39 -0.35 -6.74
N MET A 43 0.89 0.80 -7.21
CA MET A 43 0.38 1.45 -8.41
C MET A 43 0.61 0.59 -9.65
N SER A 44 1.78 -0.04 -9.79
CA SER A 44 2.05 -0.95 -10.90
C SER A 44 1.10 -2.15 -10.89
N ALA A 45 0.93 -2.80 -9.73
CA ALA A 45 0.02 -3.92 -9.56
C ALA A 45 -1.45 -3.53 -9.75
N LEU A 46 -1.83 -2.30 -9.36
CA LEU A 46 -3.19 -1.78 -9.50
C LEU A 46 -3.60 -1.69 -10.97
N PHE A 47 -2.70 -1.22 -11.85
CA PHE A 47 -2.96 -1.18 -13.30
C PHE A 47 -2.86 -2.55 -13.98
N GLN A 48 -2.25 -3.53 -13.31
CA GLN A 48 -2.21 -4.94 -13.69
C GLN A 48 -3.28 -5.78 -12.96
N SER A 49 -4.34 -5.15 -12.43
CA SER A 49 -5.36 -5.84 -11.64
C SER A 49 -6.70 -6.02 -12.35
N ASP A 50 -7.52 -6.94 -11.82
CA ASP A 50 -8.93 -7.14 -12.20
C ASP A 50 -9.90 -6.17 -11.49
N ILE A 51 -9.36 -5.25 -10.69
CA ILE A 51 -10.14 -4.27 -9.92
C ILE A 51 -10.88 -3.32 -10.89
N ASN A 52 -12.16 -3.06 -10.63
CA ASN A 52 -12.98 -2.15 -11.43
C ASN A 52 -12.46 -0.71 -11.42
N ASP A 53 -12.81 0.06 -12.45
CA ASP A 53 -12.29 1.41 -12.69
C ASP A 53 -12.53 2.39 -11.53
N ASN A 54 -13.69 2.29 -10.87
CA ASN A 54 -14.02 3.15 -9.73
C ASN A 54 -13.12 2.88 -8.52
N ASP A 55 -12.87 1.60 -8.24
CA ASP A 55 -11.98 1.19 -7.16
C ASP A 55 -10.52 1.50 -7.48
N ILE A 56 -10.10 1.46 -8.75
CA ILE A 56 -8.78 1.98 -9.16
C ILE A 56 -8.66 3.47 -8.86
N ASN A 57 -9.64 4.27 -9.30
CA ASN A 57 -9.59 5.71 -9.09
C ASN A 57 -9.58 6.06 -7.60
N THR A 58 -10.41 5.39 -6.81
CA THR A 58 -10.46 5.57 -5.35
C THR A 58 -9.15 5.14 -4.68
N SER A 59 -8.56 4.03 -5.13
CA SER A 59 -7.26 3.56 -4.63
C SER A 59 -6.13 4.55 -4.94
N LEU A 60 -6.15 5.16 -6.13
CA LEU A 60 -5.17 6.17 -6.51
C LEU A 60 -5.32 7.45 -5.69
N ILE A 61 -6.56 7.93 -5.50
CA ILE A 61 -6.86 9.06 -4.62
C ILE A 61 -6.32 8.75 -3.22
N TYR A 62 -6.63 7.59 -2.67
CA TYR A 62 -6.19 7.16 -1.35
C TYR A 62 -4.66 7.17 -1.20
N VAL A 63 -3.92 6.59 -2.15
CA VAL A 63 -2.44 6.61 -2.14
C VAL A 63 -1.90 8.04 -2.15
N LEU A 64 -2.41 8.90 -3.04
CA LEU A 64 -1.92 10.27 -3.15
C LEU A 64 -2.28 11.11 -1.91
N SER A 65 -3.50 10.97 -1.38
CA SER A 65 -3.94 11.63 -0.14
C SER A 65 -3.15 11.16 1.08
N SER A 66 -2.67 9.92 1.10
CA SER A 66 -1.84 9.42 2.21
C SER A 66 -0.48 10.12 2.34
N ARG A 67 -0.09 10.92 1.35
CA ARG A 67 1.09 11.80 1.42
C ARG A 67 0.76 13.23 1.84
N GLY A 68 -0.49 13.54 2.18
CA GLY A 68 -0.97 14.89 2.46
C GLY A 68 -1.67 15.50 1.25
N ASP A 69 -1.16 16.65 0.78
CA ASP A 69 -1.76 17.34 -0.37
C ASP A 69 -1.63 16.52 -1.66
N ILE A 70 -2.77 16.24 -2.30
CA ILE A 70 -2.85 15.37 -3.48
C ILE A 70 -2.08 15.96 -4.66
N LEU A 71 -2.16 17.28 -4.88
CA LEU A 71 -1.49 17.93 -6.00
C LEU A 71 0.04 17.83 -5.85
N SER A 72 0.55 18.08 -4.64
CA SER A 72 1.96 17.92 -4.28
C SER A 72 2.43 16.46 -4.39
N ALA A 73 1.58 15.51 -3.96
CA ALA A 73 1.87 14.09 -4.10
C ALA A 73 1.90 13.63 -5.57
N PHE A 74 1.07 14.23 -6.43
CA PHE A 74 1.01 13.95 -7.86
C PHE A 74 2.15 14.62 -8.65
N SER A 75 2.54 15.83 -8.27
CA SER A 75 3.63 16.57 -8.93
C SER A 75 4.99 15.91 -8.76
N THR A 76 5.15 15.17 -7.66
CA THR A 76 6.36 14.39 -7.34
C THR A 76 6.44 13.05 -8.09
N LEU A 77 5.39 12.65 -8.82
CA LEU A 77 5.47 11.54 -9.78
C LEU A 77 6.13 12.03 -11.07
N SER A 78 7.23 11.38 -11.44
CA SER A 78 8.02 11.62 -12.65
C SER A 78 7.89 10.45 -13.63
N ASP A 79 8.51 10.61 -14.80
CA ASP A 79 8.78 9.49 -15.70
C ASP A 79 9.45 8.36 -14.92
N SER A 80 8.82 7.19 -14.94
CA SER A 80 9.28 6.04 -14.18
C SER A 80 8.83 4.73 -14.79
N LYS A 81 9.57 3.67 -14.46
CA LYS A 81 9.34 2.33 -14.94
C LYS A 81 9.36 1.37 -13.76
N VAL A 82 8.31 0.58 -13.63
CA VAL A 82 8.20 -0.46 -12.60
C VAL A 82 7.95 -1.79 -13.30
N ARG A 83 8.94 -2.68 -13.24
CA ARG A 83 8.82 -4.05 -13.72
C ARG A 83 8.48 -4.96 -12.55
N LEU A 84 7.37 -5.68 -12.67
CA LEU A 84 6.96 -6.78 -11.79
C LEU A 84 7.06 -8.06 -12.61
N ASP A 85 8.04 -8.91 -12.31
CA ASP A 85 8.41 -10.08 -13.11
C ASP A 85 8.66 -9.72 -14.59
N ASP A 86 7.86 -10.26 -15.51
CA ASP A 86 7.94 -10.01 -16.96
C ASP A 86 7.10 -8.83 -17.44
N VAL A 87 6.29 -8.19 -16.58
CA VAL A 87 5.42 -7.07 -16.98
C VAL A 87 6.01 -5.75 -16.54
N THR A 88 6.16 -4.85 -17.49
CA THR A 88 6.65 -3.49 -17.25
C THR A 88 5.51 -2.49 -17.32
N THR A 89 5.26 -1.79 -16.22
CA THR A 89 4.42 -0.59 -16.16
C THR A 89 5.30 0.65 -16.28
N GLN A 90 5.00 1.54 -17.23
CA GLN A 90 5.64 2.85 -17.37
C GLN A 90 4.64 3.93 -17.00
N PHE A 91 5.06 4.89 -16.17
CA PHE A 91 4.34 6.11 -15.89
C PHE A 91 5.06 7.23 -16.65
N LYS A 92 4.42 7.81 -17.66
CA LYS A 92 4.96 8.90 -18.47
C LYS A 92 4.30 10.21 -18.10
N LYS A 93 5.07 11.15 -17.57
CA LYS A 93 4.61 12.49 -17.19
C LYS A 93 4.46 13.32 -18.47
N ILE A 94 3.22 13.55 -18.89
CA ILE A 94 2.94 14.31 -20.12
C ILE A 94 3.01 15.81 -19.84
N ASP A 95 2.42 16.23 -18.72
CA ASP A 95 2.46 17.61 -18.22
C ASP A 95 2.34 17.60 -16.68
N PRO A 96 2.42 18.74 -15.97
CA PRO A 96 2.34 18.79 -14.51
C PRO A 96 1.08 18.13 -13.92
N TYR A 97 -0.01 18.06 -14.67
CA TYR A 97 -1.34 17.59 -14.26
C TYR A 97 -1.75 16.28 -14.93
N SER A 98 -0.92 15.67 -15.78
CA SER A 98 -1.27 14.42 -16.46
C SER A 98 -0.14 13.39 -16.54
N ILE A 99 -0.51 12.13 -16.36
CA ILE A 99 0.39 10.97 -16.47
C ILE A 99 -0.30 9.93 -17.34
N ASP A 100 0.41 9.47 -18.36
CA ASP A 100 0.03 8.29 -19.12
C ASP A 100 0.59 7.04 -18.45
N VAL A 101 -0.22 5.99 -18.38
CA VAL A 101 0.20 4.68 -17.90
C VAL A 101 0.27 3.74 -19.10
N GLU A 102 1.43 3.12 -19.29
CA GLU A 102 1.66 2.14 -20.34
C GLU A 102 2.07 0.80 -19.74
N ILE A 103 1.58 -0.29 -20.32
CA ILE A 103 2.05 -1.65 -20.03
C ILE A 103 2.60 -2.22 -21.33
N ASN A 104 3.85 -2.71 -21.30
CA ASN A 104 4.53 -3.26 -22.48
C ASN A 104 4.47 -2.32 -23.70
N ASN A 105 4.68 -1.02 -23.47
CA ASN A 105 4.63 0.09 -24.45
C ASN A 105 3.24 0.36 -25.07
N GLU A 106 2.18 -0.22 -24.51
CA GLU A 106 0.81 0.12 -24.90
C GLU A 106 0.16 1.00 -23.83
N LYS A 107 -0.40 2.15 -24.23
CA LYS A 107 -1.16 3.02 -23.33
C LYS A 107 -2.43 2.32 -22.84
N ILE A 108 -2.53 2.10 -21.53
CA ILE A 108 -3.65 1.41 -20.87
C ILE A 108 -4.52 2.32 -20.04
N ALA A 109 -3.96 3.41 -19.51
CA ALA A 109 -4.70 4.39 -18.73
C ALA A 109 -4.09 5.78 -18.83
N GLU A 110 -4.88 6.77 -18.41
CA GLU A 110 -4.48 8.15 -18.27
C GLU A 110 -4.96 8.66 -16.91
N ILE A 111 -4.07 9.30 -16.16
CA ILE A 111 -4.37 9.95 -14.88
C ILE A 111 -4.29 11.46 -15.11
N ARG A 112 -5.38 12.17 -14.90
CA ARG A 112 -5.43 13.64 -14.99
C ARG A 112 -5.89 14.26 -13.68
N VAL A 113 -5.16 15.24 -13.18
CA VAL A 113 -5.61 16.09 -12.08
C VAL A 113 -6.51 17.17 -12.65
N LYS A 114 -7.77 17.18 -12.24
CA LYS A 114 -8.71 18.26 -12.54
C LYS A 114 -8.82 19.20 -11.35
N SER A 115 -8.85 20.50 -11.63
CA SER A 115 -9.26 21.49 -10.65
C SER A 115 -10.78 21.64 -10.66
N GLY A 116 -11.34 21.82 -9.47
CA GLY A 116 -12.72 22.19 -9.24
C GLY A 116 -12.78 23.24 -8.14
N ILE A 117 -13.96 23.81 -7.93
CA ILE A 117 -14.22 24.68 -6.80
C ILE A 117 -15.03 23.88 -5.80
N LEU A 118 -14.52 23.74 -4.58
CA LEU A 118 -15.29 23.22 -3.46
C LEU A 118 -15.81 24.41 -2.66
N THR A 119 -17.13 24.59 -2.70
CA THR A 119 -17.86 25.55 -1.87
C THR A 119 -18.75 24.79 -0.90
N THR A 120 -18.49 24.98 0.37
CA THR A 120 -19.35 24.59 1.50
C THR A 120 -19.75 25.84 2.25
N GLU A 121 -20.64 25.73 3.24
CA GLU A 121 -21.06 26.87 4.06
C GLU A 121 -19.87 27.58 4.76
N THR A 122 -18.78 26.85 5.03
CA THR A 122 -17.64 27.34 5.81
C THR A 122 -16.31 27.36 5.06
N LEU A 123 -16.24 26.77 3.86
CA LEU A 123 -14.99 26.64 3.09
C LEU A 123 -15.25 26.90 1.61
N SER A 124 -14.50 27.84 1.04
CA SER A 124 -14.36 28.00 -0.42
C SER A 124 -12.90 27.82 -0.80
N GLY A 125 -12.63 26.91 -1.72
CA GLY A 125 -11.27 26.60 -2.13
C GLY A 125 -11.18 25.84 -3.45
N GLN A 126 -9.99 25.85 -4.05
CA GLN A 126 -9.70 24.98 -5.18
C GLN A 126 -9.51 23.54 -4.68
N LEU A 127 -10.19 22.61 -5.33
CA LEU A 127 -10.07 21.19 -5.09
C LEU A 127 -9.39 20.54 -6.28
N PHE A 128 -8.32 19.79 -6.04
CA PHE A 128 -7.62 19.03 -7.06
C PHE A 128 -7.93 17.55 -6.90
N LEU A 129 -8.56 16.95 -7.91
CA LEU A 129 -8.91 15.53 -7.91
C LEU A 129 -8.26 14.81 -9.10
N PRO A 130 -7.46 13.76 -8.85
CA PRO A 130 -7.00 12.87 -9.90
C PRO A 130 -8.18 12.04 -10.39
N ILE A 131 -8.30 11.96 -11.71
CA ILE A 131 -9.26 11.12 -12.40
C ILE A 131 -8.48 10.16 -13.28
N THR A 132 -8.69 8.88 -13.05
CA THR A 132 -8.12 7.80 -13.84
C THR A 132 -9.11 7.38 -14.93
N ARG A 133 -8.70 7.50 -16.19
CA ARG A 133 -9.42 6.96 -17.34
C ARG A 133 -8.71 5.69 -17.81
N ILE A 134 -9.34 4.54 -17.63
CA ILE A 134 -8.87 3.28 -18.20
C ILE A 134 -9.25 3.22 -19.69
N ILE A 135 -8.29 2.90 -20.54
CA ILE A 135 -8.45 2.75 -21.99
C ILE A 135 -8.62 1.27 -22.34
N LYS A 136 -7.80 0.41 -21.75
CA LYS A 136 -7.85 -1.05 -21.91
C LYS A 136 -7.17 -1.74 -20.73
N ARG A 137 -7.38 -3.05 -20.59
CA ARG A 137 -6.73 -3.88 -19.58
C ARG A 137 -5.73 -4.83 -20.24
N ILE A 138 -4.52 -4.90 -19.70
CA ILE A 138 -3.44 -5.76 -20.16
C ILE A 138 -2.74 -6.34 -18.94
N GLY A 139 -2.35 -7.62 -18.99
CA GLY A 139 -1.54 -8.22 -17.93
C GLY A 139 -2.24 -8.29 -16.58
N ILE A 140 -3.55 -8.59 -16.58
CA ILE A 140 -4.33 -8.79 -15.35
C ILE A 140 -3.75 -9.98 -14.57
N ARG A 141 -3.18 -9.71 -13.40
CA ARG A 141 -2.45 -10.66 -12.56
C ARG A 141 -2.76 -10.53 -11.08
N TYR A 142 -3.02 -9.32 -10.62
CA TYR A 142 -3.01 -9.03 -9.18
C TYR A 142 -4.36 -8.53 -8.66
N SER A 143 -4.55 -8.65 -7.36
CA SER A 143 -5.58 -7.97 -6.58
C SER A 143 -4.93 -7.29 -5.37
N PRO A 144 -4.18 -6.19 -5.58
CA PRO A 144 -3.39 -5.56 -4.54
C PRO A 144 -4.27 -4.76 -3.56
N LEU A 145 -3.89 -4.78 -2.28
CA LEU A 145 -4.41 -3.86 -1.26
C LEU A 145 -3.26 -3.10 -0.60
N TYR A 146 -3.52 -1.83 -0.27
CA TYR A 146 -2.59 -0.93 0.40
C TYR A 146 -3.22 -0.39 1.67
N ILE A 147 -2.46 -0.42 2.76
CA ILE A 147 -2.81 0.11 4.08
C ILE A 147 -1.70 1.10 4.47
N SER A 148 -1.95 2.39 4.31
CA SER A 148 -1.06 3.47 4.74
C SER A 148 -1.26 3.86 6.20
N THR A 149 -0.48 4.82 6.68
CA THR A 149 -0.70 5.50 7.96
C THR A 149 -2.00 6.30 8.03
N PHE A 150 -2.68 6.55 6.90
CA PHE A 150 -3.99 7.22 6.83
C PHE A 150 -5.11 6.23 6.46
N PHE A 151 -4.99 4.96 6.86
CA PHE A 151 -5.90 3.87 6.50
C PHE A 151 -7.39 4.10 6.85
N ASP A 152 -7.68 4.99 7.79
CA ASP A 152 -9.01 5.39 8.26
C ASP A 152 -9.62 6.56 7.48
N SER A 153 -8.95 7.00 6.40
CA SER A 153 -9.38 8.12 5.54
C SER A 153 -9.80 7.67 4.14
N SER A 154 -10.30 8.61 3.33
CA SER A 154 -10.57 8.43 1.89
C SER A 154 -11.42 7.20 1.54
N ARG A 155 -12.38 6.85 2.41
CA ARG A 155 -13.26 5.66 2.29
C ARG A 155 -12.51 4.33 2.18
N ASN A 156 -11.26 4.30 2.63
CA ASN A 156 -10.42 3.12 2.56
C ASN A 156 -10.97 1.95 3.41
N PRO A 157 -11.48 2.16 4.64
CA PRO A 157 -12.08 1.07 5.42
C PRO A 157 -13.26 0.41 4.68
N GLU A 158 -14.17 1.22 4.14
CA GLU A 158 -15.32 0.75 3.35
C GLU A 158 -14.86 0.00 2.11
N ARG A 159 -13.81 0.48 1.43
CA ARG A 159 -13.25 -0.16 0.22
C ARG A 159 -12.65 -1.52 0.54
N VAL A 160 -11.82 -1.63 1.58
CA VAL A 160 -11.20 -2.89 2.02
C VAL A 160 -12.29 -3.91 2.37
N TYR A 161 -13.28 -3.52 3.18
CA TYR A 161 -14.39 -4.39 3.52
C TYR A 161 -15.23 -4.79 2.29
N SER A 162 -15.52 -3.85 1.40
CA SER A 162 -16.27 -4.14 0.16
C SER A 162 -15.54 -5.15 -0.74
N ILE A 163 -14.22 -5.01 -0.88
CA ILE A 163 -13.38 -5.95 -1.63
C ILE A 163 -13.44 -7.33 -0.97
N ALA A 164 -13.26 -7.39 0.34
CA ALA A 164 -13.29 -8.64 1.09
C ALA A 164 -14.64 -9.37 0.96
N LYS A 165 -15.76 -8.65 1.13
CA LYS A 165 -17.12 -9.20 1.00
C LYS A 165 -17.44 -9.70 -0.41
N ARG A 166 -16.91 -9.04 -1.46
CA ARG A 166 -17.09 -9.48 -2.86
C ARG A 166 -16.33 -10.78 -3.14
N LYS A 167 -15.12 -10.92 -2.62
CA LYS A 167 -14.30 -12.13 -2.80
C LYS A 167 -14.77 -13.31 -1.96
N ASN A 168 -15.22 -13.05 -0.73
CA ASN A 168 -15.79 -14.07 0.14
C ASN A 168 -17.09 -13.56 0.78
N ARG A 169 -18.22 -13.97 0.20
CA ARG A 169 -19.57 -13.56 0.67
C ARG A 169 -19.89 -14.03 2.09
N LYS A 170 -19.16 -15.02 2.62
CA LYS A 170 -19.34 -15.59 3.96
C LYS A 170 -18.28 -15.11 4.95
N ILE A 171 -17.59 -14.00 4.66
CA ILE A 171 -16.59 -13.48 5.59
C ILE A 171 -17.23 -13.18 6.95
N GLU A 172 -16.75 -13.85 7.99
CA GLU A 172 -17.23 -13.64 9.35
C GLU A 172 -16.58 -12.38 9.93
N SER A 173 -17.35 -11.30 9.92
CA SER A 173 -16.96 -10.01 10.47
C SER A 173 -18.18 -9.30 11.03
N ASN A 174 -17.99 -8.57 12.13
CA ASN A 174 -19.00 -7.68 12.70
C ASN A 174 -19.12 -6.36 11.92
N PHE A 175 -18.35 -6.21 10.83
CA PHE A 175 -18.46 -5.05 9.98
C PHE A 175 -19.65 -5.13 9.02
N GLU A 176 -20.27 -3.98 8.81
CA GLU A 176 -21.26 -3.74 7.78
C GLU A 176 -21.14 -2.33 7.21
N ILE A 177 -21.65 -2.13 5.98
CA ILE A 177 -21.75 -0.80 5.38
C ILE A 177 -23.19 -0.35 5.52
N LEU A 178 -23.39 0.73 6.29
CA LEU A 178 -24.69 1.35 6.49
C LEU A 178 -24.67 2.78 5.96
N GLN A 179 -25.86 3.31 5.68
CA GLN A 179 -26.04 4.70 5.32
C GLN A 179 -26.18 5.53 6.61
N ASP A 180 -25.38 6.60 6.74
CA ASP A 180 -25.49 7.55 7.85
C ASP A 180 -26.63 8.56 7.64
N GLU A 181 -26.83 9.43 8.64
CA GLU A 181 -27.89 10.45 8.64
C GLU A 181 -27.77 11.47 7.49
N TYR A 182 -26.58 11.59 6.87
CA TYR A 182 -26.31 12.46 5.73
C TYR A 182 -26.38 11.71 4.39
N GLY A 183 -26.82 10.45 4.40
CA GLY A 183 -26.93 9.63 3.22
C GLY A 183 -25.61 9.01 2.75
N GLN A 184 -24.52 9.11 3.52
CA GLN A 184 -23.22 8.55 3.14
C GLN A 184 -23.09 7.10 3.60
N PHE A 185 -22.57 6.24 2.73
CA PHE A 185 -22.25 4.86 3.09
C PHE A 185 -20.93 4.80 3.85
N LYS A 186 -21.00 4.40 5.13
CA LYS A 186 -19.89 4.32 6.10
C LYS A 186 -19.75 2.89 6.64
N LEU A 187 -18.55 2.55 7.09
CA LEU A 187 -18.29 1.28 7.78
C LEU A 187 -18.76 1.36 9.24
N TYR A 188 -19.51 0.37 9.68
CA TYR A 188 -19.99 0.18 11.05
C TYR A 188 -19.50 -1.14 11.60
N TYR A 189 -19.15 -1.17 12.88
CA TYR A 189 -18.87 -2.38 13.64
C TYR A 189 -19.98 -2.59 14.67
N ASP A 190 -20.67 -3.72 14.57
CA ASP A 190 -21.91 -4.00 15.28
C ASP A 190 -22.99 -2.92 15.05
N ARG A 191 -23.05 -1.88 15.88
CA ARG A 191 -24.04 -0.79 15.78
C ARG A 191 -23.40 0.60 15.82
N LEU A 192 -22.08 0.68 15.87
CA LEU A 192 -21.35 1.93 15.98
C LEU A 192 -20.53 2.15 14.72
N PRO A 193 -20.38 3.40 14.25
CA PRO A 193 -19.42 3.70 13.20
C PRO A 193 -18.04 3.15 13.54
N ALA A 194 -17.37 2.53 12.57
CA ALA A 194 -16.12 1.78 12.79
C ALA A 194 -14.99 2.63 13.39
N TYR A 195 -15.01 3.95 13.18
CA TYR A 195 -14.04 4.87 13.76
C TYR A 195 -14.13 4.95 15.30
N PHE A 196 -15.22 4.50 15.93
CA PHE A 196 -15.34 4.41 17.39
C PHE A 196 -14.61 3.20 18.01
N MET A 197 -14.19 2.21 17.22
CA MET A 197 -13.52 1.01 17.73
C MET A 197 -12.13 1.30 18.32
N GLY A 198 -11.60 2.51 18.13
CA GLY A 198 -10.20 2.82 18.36
C GLY A 198 -9.34 2.47 17.15
N ARG A 199 -8.43 3.38 16.83
CA ARG A 199 -7.63 3.37 15.60
C ARG A 199 -6.83 2.07 15.42
N GLY A 200 -6.22 1.56 16.50
CA GLY A 200 -5.44 0.32 16.46
C GLY A 200 -6.26 -0.93 16.15
N LEU A 201 -7.41 -1.10 16.80
CA LEU A 201 -8.30 -2.23 16.54
C LEU A 201 -8.87 -2.19 15.11
N LEU A 202 -9.25 -1.00 14.65
CA LEU A 202 -9.68 -0.80 13.26
C LEU A 202 -8.56 -1.17 12.27
N LYS A 203 -7.32 -0.71 12.48
CA LYS A 203 -6.18 -1.06 11.60
C LYS A 203 -5.94 -2.57 11.55
N ARG A 204 -5.89 -3.22 12.72
CA ARG A 204 -5.70 -4.67 12.84
C ARG A 204 -6.78 -5.42 12.04
N GLU A 205 -8.04 -5.04 12.22
CA GLU A 205 -9.14 -5.72 11.55
C GLU A 205 -9.14 -5.49 10.04
N LEU A 206 -8.78 -4.28 9.57
CA LEU A 206 -8.58 -4.02 8.15
C LEU A 206 -7.42 -4.82 7.56
N ILE A 207 -6.32 -5.00 8.29
CA ILE A 207 -5.22 -5.88 7.87
C ILE A 207 -5.71 -7.33 7.77
N ARG A 208 -6.48 -7.82 8.75
CA ARG A 208 -7.09 -9.17 8.71
C ARG A 208 -7.96 -9.35 7.46
N LEU A 209 -8.88 -8.42 7.19
CA LEU A 209 -9.73 -8.45 6.00
C LEU A 209 -8.90 -8.41 4.71
N ALA A 210 -7.82 -7.62 4.69
CA ALA A 210 -6.95 -7.51 3.53
C ALA A 210 -6.19 -8.82 3.27
N LEU A 211 -5.64 -9.46 4.31
CA LEU A 211 -5.02 -10.79 4.22
C LEU A 211 -5.98 -11.85 3.66
N MET A 212 -7.28 -11.75 3.94
CA MET A 212 -8.26 -12.70 3.42
C MET A 212 -8.71 -12.40 1.97
N SER A 213 -8.32 -11.26 1.40
CA SER A 213 -8.92 -10.75 0.17
C SER A 213 -7.95 -10.18 -0.87
N SER A 214 -6.67 -10.02 -0.56
CA SER A 214 -5.65 -9.70 -1.56
C SER A 214 -4.75 -10.88 -1.85
N ASP A 215 -4.05 -10.83 -2.98
CA ASP A 215 -2.87 -11.68 -3.22
C ASP A 215 -1.56 -10.92 -2.93
N ILE A 216 -1.61 -9.59 -2.96
CA ILE A 216 -0.54 -8.69 -2.52
C ILE A 216 -1.10 -7.71 -1.49
N LEU A 217 -0.51 -7.69 -0.29
CA LEU A 217 -0.82 -6.73 0.76
C LEU A 217 0.39 -5.85 1.03
N LEU A 218 0.21 -4.54 0.89
CA LEU A 218 1.23 -3.54 1.16
C LEU A 218 0.83 -2.72 2.39
N ILE A 219 1.68 -2.68 3.42
CA ILE A 219 1.38 -1.98 4.68
C ILE A 219 2.47 -0.96 4.97
N ASP A 220 2.16 0.33 4.91
CA ASP A 220 3.09 1.37 5.30
C ASP A 220 3.02 1.61 6.81
N GLU A 221 4.19 1.63 7.44
CA GLU A 221 4.42 1.77 8.89
C GLU A 221 3.48 0.86 9.68
N ILE A 222 3.76 -0.44 9.63
CA ILE A 222 2.89 -1.48 10.21
C ILE A 222 2.52 -1.17 11.67
N GLU A 223 3.48 -0.67 12.45
CA GLU A 223 3.34 -0.27 13.84
C GLU A 223 2.42 0.94 14.09
N ASP A 224 2.20 1.80 13.09
CA ASP A 224 1.46 3.03 13.30
C ASP A 224 0.06 2.72 13.85
N SER A 225 -0.28 3.35 14.98
CA SER A 225 -1.53 3.15 15.74
C SER A 225 -1.74 1.77 16.39
N LEU A 226 -0.83 0.82 16.25
CA LEU A 226 -0.93 -0.50 16.86
C LEU A 226 -0.16 -0.55 18.19
N HIS A 227 -0.81 -1.09 19.23
CA HIS A 227 -0.09 -1.53 20.43
C HIS A 227 0.87 -2.69 20.06
N PRO A 228 2.04 -2.83 20.70
CA PRO A 228 2.98 -3.93 20.44
C PRO A 228 2.34 -5.33 20.39
N ASP A 229 1.37 -5.61 21.25
CA ASP A 229 0.65 -6.89 21.24
C ASP A 229 -0.14 -7.12 19.95
N LEU A 230 -0.79 -6.07 19.42
CA LEU A 230 -1.52 -6.12 18.15
C LEU A 230 -0.56 -6.26 16.96
N VAL A 231 0.65 -5.68 17.03
CA VAL A 231 1.69 -5.91 16.01
C VAL A 231 2.08 -7.39 15.98
N MET A 232 2.27 -8.01 17.14
CA MET A 232 2.57 -9.44 17.24
C MET A 232 1.43 -10.30 16.70
N GLU A 233 0.18 -9.97 17.00
CA GLU A 233 -1.01 -10.63 16.41
C GLU A 233 -1.02 -10.50 14.88
N VAL A 234 -0.80 -9.30 14.34
CA VAL A 234 -0.74 -9.07 12.89
C VAL A 234 0.38 -9.90 12.25
N LEU A 235 1.56 -9.99 12.87
CA LEU A 235 2.65 -10.83 12.37
C LEU A 235 2.28 -12.32 12.38
N ASN A 236 1.56 -12.78 13.40
CA ASN A 236 1.04 -14.15 13.45
C ASN A 236 -0.01 -14.41 12.36
N ASP A 237 -0.90 -13.45 12.10
CA ASP A 237 -1.88 -13.51 11.01
C ASP A 237 -1.17 -13.54 9.63
N ILE A 238 -0.11 -12.75 9.45
CA ILE A 238 0.74 -12.79 8.24
C ILE A 238 1.42 -14.16 8.11
N LYS A 239 1.86 -14.77 9.21
CA LYS A 239 2.49 -16.10 9.20
C LYS A 239 1.50 -17.20 8.83
N SER A 240 0.28 -17.15 9.34
CA SER A 240 -0.75 -18.16 9.08
C SER A 240 -1.26 -18.08 7.64
N GLU A 241 -1.45 -16.87 7.10
CA GLU A 241 -1.98 -16.68 5.76
C GLU A 241 -0.90 -16.77 4.66
N LYS A 242 -0.59 -18.01 4.26
CA LYS A 242 0.44 -18.31 3.24
C LYS A 242 0.05 -17.90 1.82
N GLY A 243 -1.23 -17.65 1.55
CA GLY A 243 -1.75 -17.32 0.21
C GLY A 243 -1.46 -15.90 -0.27
N VAL A 244 -0.94 -15.04 0.61
CA VAL A 244 -0.73 -13.61 0.36
C VAL A 244 0.75 -13.26 0.43
N GLN A 245 1.20 -12.47 -0.54
CA GLN A 245 2.50 -11.79 -0.49
C GLN A 245 2.35 -10.47 0.28
N VAL A 246 3.13 -10.30 1.35
CA VAL A 246 3.07 -9.13 2.21
C VAL A 246 4.36 -8.34 2.10
N ILE A 247 4.25 -7.04 1.81
CA ILE A 247 5.36 -6.09 1.87
C ILE A 247 4.98 -5.02 2.87
N PHE A 248 5.73 -4.86 3.95
CA PHE A 248 5.44 -3.82 4.92
C PHE A 248 6.67 -3.01 5.29
N THR A 249 6.46 -1.75 5.64
CA THR A 249 7.53 -0.89 6.14
C THR A 249 7.46 -0.79 7.65
N THR A 250 8.61 -0.55 8.27
CA THR A 250 8.70 -0.19 9.69
C THR A 250 9.93 0.68 9.92
N HIS A 251 9.82 1.61 10.87
CA HIS A 251 10.95 2.36 11.40
C HIS A 251 11.28 1.93 12.85
N VAL A 252 10.56 0.93 13.38
CA VAL A 252 10.71 0.45 14.75
C VAL A 252 11.45 -0.88 14.80
N ASN A 253 12.61 -0.88 15.46
CA ASN A 253 13.47 -2.07 15.59
C ASN A 253 12.77 -3.24 16.29
N GLU A 254 11.87 -2.93 17.22
CA GLU A 254 11.13 -3.96 17.94
C GLU A 254 10.18 -4.75 17.03
N VAL A 255 9.60 -4.11 16.01
CA VAL A 255 8.79 -4.79 14.99
C VAL A 255 9.63 -5.81 14.23
N VAL A 256 10.86 -5.43 13.86
CA VAL A 256 11.78 -6.33 13.14
C VAL A 256 12.15 -7.52 14.03
N LYS A 257 12.43 -7.30 15.31
CA LYS A 257 12.70 -8.40 16.26
C LYS A 257 11.48 -9.30 16.47
N MET A 258 10.28 -8.74 16.54
CA MET A 258 9.04 -9.53 16.60
C MET A 258 8.90 -10.38 15.34
N ALA A 259 9.14 -9.79 14.16
CA ALA A 259 9.06 -10.51 12.90
C ALA A 259 10.09 -11.66 12.81
N VAL A 260 11.31 -11.46 13.30
CA VAL A 260 12.34 -12.51 13.41
C VAL A 260 11.89 -13.68 14.29
N LYS A 261 11.12 -13.43 15.36
CA LYS A 261 10.59 -14.50 16.23
C LYS A 261 9.47 -15.29 15.57
N VAL A 262 8.75 -14.67 14.64
CA VAL A 262 7.54 -15.24 14.03
C VAL A 262 7.84 -15.90 12.69
N LEU A 263 8.65 -15.29 11.85
CA LEU A 263 8.92 -15.67 10.47
C LEU A 263 10.33 -16.26 10.31
N ASP A 264 10.55 -17.04 9.25
CA ASP A 264 11.83 -17.67 8.95
C ASP A 264 12.39 -17.28 7.57
N ASP A 265 13.64 -17.68 7.32
CA ASP A 265 14.37 -17.35 6.08
C ASP A 265 13.77 -17.99 4.82
N SER A 266 12.91 -19.00 4.92
CA SER A 266 12.27 -19.60 3.74
C SER A 266 11.19 -18.69 3.16
N GLU A 267 10.55 -17.88 4.00
CA GLU A 267 9.41 -17.05 3.60
C GLU A 267 9.65 -15.55 3.71
N ALA A 268 10.60 -15.11 4.53
CA ALA A 268 10.82 -13.70 4.85
C ALA A 268 12.22 -13.20 4.53
N GLN A 269 12.32 -11.90 4.24
CA GLN A 269 13.57 -11.16 4.11
C GLN A 269 13.42 -9.72 4.57
N VAL A 270 14.56 -9.07 4.83
CA VAL A 270 14.62 -7.65 5.19
C VAL A 270 15.28 -6.87 4.05
N ILE A 271 14.61 -5.82 3.59
CA ILE A 271 15.11 -4.89 2.57
C ILE A 271 15.44 -3.58 3.29
N TYR A 272 16.73 -3.28 3.43
CA TYR A 272 17.19 -2.01 3.97
C TYR A 272 17.34 -0.98 2.84
N LEU A 273 16.64 0.15 2.96
CA LEU A 273 16.72 1.29 2.06
C LEU A 273 17.47 2.45 2.72
N SER A 274 18.33 3.09 1.95
CA SER A 274 19.03 4.31 2.33
C SER A 274 19.17 5.25 1.13
N LYS A 275 19.65 6.47 1.35
CA LYS A 275 19.98 7.40 0.26
C LYS A 275 21.06 6.87 -0.68
N ALA A 276 21.92 5.95 -0.21
CA ALA A 276 23.00 5.38 -1.00
C ALA A 276 22.56 4.18 -1.87
N GLY A 277 21.35 3.64 -1.66
CA GLY A 277 20.84 2.47 -2.36
C GLY A 277 20.11 1.53 -1.42
N TYR A 278 20.16 0.23 -1.71
CA TYR A 278 19.47 -0.81 -0.95
C TYR A 278 20.36 -2.03 -0.73
N LYS A 279 20.04 -2.79 0.32
CA LYS A 279 20.63 -4.10 0.60
C LYS A 279 19.57 -5.05 1.14
N THR A 280 19.67 -6.32 0.76
CA THR A 280 18.77 -7.38 1.23
C THR A 280 19.49 -8.28 2.22
N TYR A 281 18.80 -8.60 3.30
CA TYR A 281 19.28 -9.49 4.35
C TYR A 281 18.29 -10.64 4.55
N LYS A 282 18.81 -11.80 4.93
CA LYS A 282 17.97 -12.84 5.53
C LYS A 282 17.42 -12.34 6.86
N ILE A 283 16.28 -12.87 7.29
CA ILE A 283 15.68 -12.41 8.54
C ILE A 283 16.50 -12.88 9.74
N SER A 284 17.11 -14.07 9.66
CA SER A 284 18.05 -14.59 10.67
C SER A 284 19.28 -13.70 10.88
N GLU A 285 19.86 -13.14 9.81
CA GLU A 285 21.03 -12.25 9.86
C GLU A 285 20.77 -10.99 10.69
N ILE A 286 19.51 -10.56 10.81
CA ILE A 286 19.14 -9.39 11.60
C ILE A 286 19.19 -9.65 13.11
N SER A 287 18.96 -10.90 13.53
CA SER A 287 19.01 -11.29 14.95
C SER A 287 20.42 -11.19 15.55
N GLU A 288 21.45 -11.30 14.70
CA GLU A 288 22.87 -11.28 15.07
C GLU A 288 23.43 -9.86 15.21
N LEU A 289 22.69 -8.85 14.75
CA LEU A 289 23.06 -7.44 14.86
C LEU A 289 22.72 -6.94 16.28
N GLY A 290 23.59 -7.23 17.25
CA GLY A 290 23.43 -6.94 18.68
C GLY A 290 23.30 -5.46 19.11
N LYS A 291 23.02 -4.52 18.20
CA LYS A 291 22.70 -3.11 18.50
C LYS A 291 21.31 -2.79 17.96
N PRO A 292 20.57 -1.80 18.53
CA PRO A 292 19.42 -1.25 17.83
C PRO A 292 19.83 -0.96 16.38
N LEU A 293 18.99 -1.28 15.40
CA LEU A 293 19.18 -0.96 13.97
C LEU A 293 19.16 0.57 13.81
N SER A 294 20.02 1.31 14.52
CA SER A 294 19.99 2.76 14.57
C SER A 294 19.91 3.28 13.15
N TRP A 295 20.62 2.62 12.21
CA TRP A 295 20.38 2.49 10.76
C TRP A 295 21.53 1.62 10.24
N LEU A 296 21.28 0.54 9.49
CA LEU A 296 22.33 -0.40 9.07
C LEU A 296 23.33 0.21 8.05
N GLY A 297 24.34 0.89 8.59
CA GLY A 297 25.65 1.11 8.01
C GLY A 297 26.71 0.40 8.85
N TYR A 298 27.00 -0.85 8.49
CA TYR A 298 28.36 -1.39 8.51
C TYR A 298 28.69 -1.67 7.04
N VAL A 299 29.84 -1.13 6.61
CA VAL A 299 30.38 -1.03 5.25
C VAL A 299 30.02 -2.21 4.35
#